data_AF-A0A2N2P798-F1
#
_entry.id   AF-A0A2N2P798-F1
#
_cell.length_a   1.000
_cell.length_b   1.000
_cell.length_c   1.000
_cell.angle_alpha   90.00
_cell.angle_beta   90.00
_cell.angle_gamma   90.00
#
_symmetry.space_group_name_H-M   'P 1'
#
loop_
_entity.id
_entity.type
_entity.pdbx_description
1 polymer ?
#
loop_
_entity_poly.entity_id
_entity_poly.type
_entity_poly.pdbx_seq_one_letter_code
_entity_poly.pdbx_strand_id
1 'polypeptide(L)'
;MSFAKQIFQEKNNHFWLVLIASSLPLWLLSIAITLEGFPRPPIPAWLAITAFILAFMIGIAMVSLKRINIILFLYCLIPLLNLGIFDEISTIYKTPFILACAVILSAGLFGYQFSLSRWWRWLILLAAASLSLFFAWNAASGFWEMAANLGYVNCFPDGFGCEALAGRGDPWWVLFFGF
;
A
#
# COMPACT_ATOMS: atom_id res chain seq x y z
N MET A 1 -24.70 16.84 32.19
CA MET A 1 -23.58 16.23 31.43
C MET A 1 -22.53 17.32 31.25
N SER A 2 -21.33 17.16 31.82
CA SER A 2 -20.35 18.26 32.03
C SER A 2 -19.67 18.72 30.72
N PHE A 3 -19.51 20.03 30.55
CA PHE A 3 -18.81 20.72 29.45
C PHE A 3 -17.41 20.15 29.16
N ALA A 4 -16.70 19.69 30.20
CA ALA A 4 -15.40 19.05 30.06
C ALA A 4 -15.46 17.72 29.28
N LYS A 5 -16.55 16.96 29.42
CA LYS A 5 -16.76 15.70 28.69
C LYS A 5 -17.00 15.96 27.20
N GLN A 6 -17.67 17.06 26.88
CA GLN A 6 -17.97 17.47 25.51
C GLN A 6 -16.70 17.92 24.76
N ILE A 7 -15.85 18.74 25.40
CA ILE A 7 -14.55 19.15 24.84
C ILE A 7 -13.61 17.95 24.63
N PHE A 8 -13.56 17.01 25.59
CA PHE A 8 -12.74 15.81 25.45
C PHE A 8 -13.19 14.93 24.29
N GLN A 9 -14.51 14.77 24.11
CA GLN A 9 -15.08 13.98 23.04
C GLN A 9 -14.85 14.60 21.66
N GLU A 10 -14.95 15.93 21.54
CA GLU A 10 -14.67 16.66 20.30
C GLU A 10 -13.19 16.58 19.89
N LYS A 11 -12.28 16.72 20.87
CA LYS A 11 -10.83 16.58 20.65
C LYS A 11 -10.45 15.16 20.22
N ASN A 12 -11.11 14.14 20.78
CA ASN A 12 -10.89 12.75 20.41
C ASN A 12 -11.37 12.47 18.97
N ASN A 13 -12.57 12.95 18.60
CA ASN A 13 -13.09 12.80 17.25
C ASN A 13 -12.18 13.44 16.19
N HIS A 14 -11.67 14.64 16.48
CA HIS A 14 -10.74 15.33 15.57
C HIS A 14 -9.43 14.57 15.38
N PHE A 15 -8.91 13.94 16.44
CA PHE A 15 -7.70 13.11 16.36
C PHE A 15 -7.91 11.90 15.44
N TRP A 16 -8.99 11.15 15.61
CA TRP A 16 -9.30 9.98 14.76
C TRP A 16 -9.51 10.37 13.29
N LEU A 17 -10.16 11.51 13.04
CA LEU A 17 -10.34 12.02 11.69
C LEU A 17 -8.99 12.33 11.02
N VAL A 18 -8.08 13.01 11.74
CA VAL A 18 -6.73 13.29 11.20
C VAL A 18 -5.95 12.00 10.96
N LEU A 19 -6.06 11.02 11.87
CA LEU A 19 -5.42 9.72 11.74
C LEU A 19 -5.88 8.99 10.45
N ILE A 20 -7.18 8.87 10.27
CA ILE A 20 -7.76 8.22 9.08
C ILE A 20 -7.43 9.01 7.81
N ALA A 21 -7.60 10.33 7.83
CA ALA A 21 -7.30 11.20 6.68
C ALA A 21 -5.82 11.14 6.29
N SER A 22 -4.90 10.98 7.25
CA SER A 22 -3.46 10.86 6.97
C SER A 22 -3.08 9.54 6.30
N SER A 23 -3.90 8.49 6.45
CA SER A 23 -3.72 7.22 5.72
C SER A 23 -4.29 7.26 4.30
N LEU A 24 -5.16 8.22 3.98
CA LEU A 24 -5.86 8.26 2.71
C LEU A 24 -4.94 8.34 1.48
N PRO A 25 -3.87 9.17 1.46
CA PRO A 25 -2.92 9.18 0.35
C PRO A 25 -2.24 7.82 0.11
N LEU A 26 -1.88 7.12 1.20
CA LEU A 26 -1.25 5.80 1.13
C LEU A 26 -2.18 4.78 0.45
N TRP A 27 -3.44 4.73 0.87
CA TRP A 27 -4.43 3.80 0.31
C TRP A 27 -4.82 4.15 -1.12
N LEU A 28 -4.98 5.44 -1.44
CA LEU A 28 -5.27 5.89 -2.80
C LEU A 28 -4.15 5.53 -3.78
N LEU A 29 -2.88 5.71 -3.39
CA LEU A 29 -1.75 5.26 -4.21
C LEU A 29 -1.70 3.75 -4.35
N SER A 30 -1.92 3.02 -3.26
CA SER A 30 -1.95 1.55 -3.29
C SER A 30 -3.01 1.06 -4.27
N ILE A 31 -4.24 1.58 -4.19
CA ILE A 31 -5.33 1.27 -5.12
C ILE A 31 -4.97 1.66 -6.55
N ALA A 32 -4.44 2.87 -6.78
CA ALA A 32 -4.06 3.31 -8.12
C ALA A 32 -3.09 2.34 -8.80
N ILE A 33 -2.12 1.81 -8.05
CA ILE A 33 -1.14 0.84 -8.55
C ILE A 33 -1.79 -0.52 -8.81
N THR A 34 -2.71 -0.98 -7.95
CA THR A 34 -3.42 -2.24 -8.21
C THR A 34 -4.25 -2.21 -9.50
N LEU A 35 -4.75 -1.03 -9.89
CA LEU A 35 -5.60 -0.86 -11.06
C LEU A 35 -4.85 -0.83 -12.40
N GLU A 36 -3.51 -0.80 -12.36
CA GLU A 36 -2.65 -0.80 -13.55
C GLU A 36 -2.33 -2.23 -14.04
N GLY A 37 -2.55 -3.27 -13.24
CA GLY A 37 -2.07 -4.64 -13.50
C GLY A 37 -2.69 -5.41 -14.68
N PHE A 38 -2.14 -6.61 -14.93
CA PHE A 38 -2.53 -7.57 -15.98
C PHE A 38 -3.05 -8.89 -15.36
N PRO A 39 -4.22 -9.44 -15.72
CA PRO A 39 -5.15 -8.89 -16.69
C PRO A 39 -5.74 -7.60 -16.12
N ARG A 40 -6.11 -6.69 -17.03
CA ARG A 40 -6.65 -5.40 -16.65
C ARG A 40 -7.88 -5.63 -15.78
N PRO A 41 -7.94 -5.09 -14.54
CA PRO A 41 -9.10 -5.27 -13.69
C PRO A 41 -10.35 -4.73 -14.42
N PRO A 42 -11.55 -5.24 -14.11
CA PRO A 42 -12.81 -4.83 -14.75
C PRO A 42 -13.27 -3.44 -14.25
N ILE A 43 -12.32 -2.52 -14.12
CA ILE A 43 -12.45 -1.18 -13.56
C ILE A 43 -11.83 -0.23 -14.58
N PRO A 44 -12.51 0.88 -14.91
CA PRO A 44 -12.00 1.80 -15.93
C PRO A 44 -10.75 2.54 -15.44
N ALA A 45 -9.80 2.72 -16.35
CA ALA A 45 -8.48 3.28 -16.03
C ALA A 45 -8.50 4.72 -15.50
N TRP A 46 -9.54 5.50 -15.81
CA TRP A 46 -9.68 6.85 -15.27
C TRP A 46 -9.80 6.85 -13.73
N LEU A 47 -10.30 5.77 -13.12
CA LEU A 47 -10.36 5.64 -11.66
C LEU A 47 -8.96 5.53 -11.04
N ALA A 48 -8.05 4.80 -11.68
CA ALA A 48 -6.66 4.69 -11.25
C ALA A 48 -5.97 6.05 -11.29
N ILE A 49 -6.11 6.77 -12.40
CA ILE A 49 -5.57 8.12 -12.58
C ILE A 49 -6.15 9.09 -11.56
N THR A 50 -7.48 9.03 -11.34
CA THR A 50 -8.16 9.88 -10.37
C THR A 50 -7.68 9.60 -8.94
N ALA A 51 -7.54 8.32 -8.55
CA ALA A 51 -7.03 7.94 -7.25
C ALA A 51 -5.57 8.42 -7.05
N PHE A 52 -4.73 8.25 -8.07
CA PHE A 52 -3.36 8.75 -8.07
C PHE A 52 -3.31 10.27 -7.84
N ILE A 53 -4.03 11.06 -8.65
CA ILE A 53 -4.06 12.52 -8.52
C ILE A 53 -4.61 12.94 -7.15
N LEU A 54 -5.70 12.31 -6.70
CA LEU A 54 -6.30 12.61 -5.39
C LEU A 54 -5.33 12.34 -4.24
N ALA A 55 -4.51 11.28 -4.32
CA ALA A 55 -3.52 10.99 -3.29
C ALA A 55 -2.52 12.15 -3.10
N PHE A 56 -2.00 12.71 -4.20
CA PHE A 56 -1.11 13.87 -4.16
C PHE A 56 -1.85 15.12 -3.68
N MET A 57 -3.03 15.41 -4.21
CA MET A 57 -3.81 16.59 -3.83
C MET A 57 -4.13 16.59 -2.33
N ILE A 58 -4.57 15.45 -1.79
CA ILE A 58 -4.89 15.29 -0.36
C ILE A 58 -3.62 15.37 0.47
N GLY A 59 -2.54 14.70 0.05
CA GLY A 59 -1.26 14.77 0.76
C GLY A 59 -0.69 16.19 0.84
N ILE A 60 -0.67 16.92 -0.29
CA ILE A 60 -0.24 18.32 -0.35
C ILE A 60 -1.14 19.21 0.51
N ALA A 61 -2.46 19.03 0.44
CA ALA A 61 -3.40 19.79 1.27
C ALA A 61 -3.14 19.53 2.76
N MET A 62 -2.93 18.28 3.17
CA MET A 62 -2.66 17.91 4.56
C MET A 62 -1.33 18.47 5.08
N VAL A 63 -0.28 18.50 4.25
CA VAL A 63 1.00 19.16 4.57
C VAL A 63 0.81 20.68 4.67
N SER A 64 0.10 21.30 3.73
CA SER A 64 -0.15 22.74 3.69
C SER A 64 -0.96 23.21 4.90
N LEU A 65 -1.93 22.40 5.33
CA LEU A 65 -2.73 22.62 6.54
C LEU A 65 -1.98 22.24 7.83
N LYS A 66 -0.70 21.85 7.74
CA LYS A 66 0.15 21.42 8.85
C LYS A 66 -0.47 20.28 9.69
N ARG A 67 -1.31 19.45 9.07
CA ARG A 67 -1.94 18.28 9.71
C ARG A 67 -1.01 17.07 9.71
N ILE A 68 -0.13 16.98 8.71
CA ILE A 68 0.99 16.02 8.65
C ILE A 68 2.29 16.76 8.35
N ASN A 69 3.42 16.15 8.67
CA ASN A 69 4.73 16.66 8.25
C ASN A 69 5.11 16.10 6.87
N ILE A 70 6.13 16.70 6.26
CA ILE A 70 6.64 16.27 4.96
C ILE A 70 7.14 14.80 4.97
N ILE A 71 7.67 14.34 6.11
CA ILE A 71 8.16 12.97 6.27
C ILE A 71 7.02 11.96 6.16
N LEU A 72 5.89 12.20 6.81
CA LEU A 72 4.70 11.35 6.67
C LEU A 72 4.17 11.38 5.24
N PHE A 73 4.20 12.52 4.57
CA PHE A 73 3.81 12.58 3.17
C PHE A 73 4.72 11.73 2.29
N LEU A 74 6.05 11.85 2.44
CA LEU A 74 7.03 11.01 1.73
C LEU A 74 6.85 9.52 2.06
N TYR A 75 6.56 9.19 3.31
CA TYR A 75 6.24 7.82 3.72
C TYR A 75 4.99 7.28 3.02
N CYS A 76 3.95 8.10 2.83
CA CYS A 76 2.77 7.71 2.06
C CYS A 76 3.07 7.47 0.57
N LEU A 77 4.23 7.90 0.04
CA LEU A 77 4.66 7.63 -1.33
C LEU A 77 5.33 6.27 -1.51
N ILE A 78 5.63 5.54 -0.43
CA ILE A 78 6.27 4.20 -0.51
C ILE A 78 5.54 3.23 -1.45
N PRO A 79 4.20 3.20 -1.58
CA PRO A 79 3.55 2.35 -2.56
C PRO A 79 4.10 2.52 -3.98
N LEU A 80 4.58 3.70 -4.37
CA LEU A 80 5.19 3.91 -5.70
C LEU A 80 6.44 3.05 -5.93
N LEU A 81 7.17 2.68 -4.87
CA LEU A 81 8.30 1.75 -4.97
C LEU A 81 7.81 0.33 -5.28
N ASN A 82 6.63 -0.05 -4.75
CA ASN A 82 6.02 -1.34 -5.03
C ASN A 82 5.55 -1.47 -6.48
N LEU A 83 5.31 -0.36 -7.20
CA LEU A 83 5.00 -0.38 -8.63
C LEU A 83 6.13 -1.05 -9.42
N GLY A 84 7.39 -0.71 -9.12
CA GLY A 84 8.54 -1.30 -9.81
C GLY A 84 8.82 -2.75 -9.39
N ILE A 85 8.56 -3.10 -8.12
CA ILE A 85 8.77 -4.47 -7.61
C ILE A 85 7.73 -5.44 -8.19
N PHE A 86 6.48 -4.99 -8.31
CA PHE A 86 5.36 -5.77 -8.81
C PHE A 86 4.99 -5.43 -10.24
N ASP A 87 5.94 -4.91 -11.00
CA ASP A 87 5.73 -4.69 -12.43
C ASP A 87 5.52 -6.04 -13.12
N GLU A 88 4.61 -6.08 -14.09
CA GLU A 88 4.30 -7.27 -14.90
C GLU A 88 3.78 -8.51 -14.13
N ILE A 89 3.64 -8.44 -12.80
CA ILE A 89 3.01 -9.48 -11.99
C ILE A 89 1.50 -9.48 -12.21
N SER A 90 0.93 -10.68 -12.31
CA SER A 90 -0.51 -10.86 -12.49
C SER A 90 -1.32 -10.13 -11.40
N THR A 91 -2.38 -9.42 -11.78
CA THR A 91 -3.30 -8.69 -10.89
C THR A 91 -3.82 -9.58 -9.77
N ILE A 92 -4.00 -10.88 -10.02
CA ILE A 92 -4.45 -11.86 -9.02
C ILE A 92 -3.52 -11.89 -7.80
N TYR A 93 -2.22 -11.67 -8.01
CA TYR A 93 -1.19 -11.66 -6.96
C TYR A 93 -0.77 -10.25 -6.58
N LYS A 94 -0.58 -9.36 -7.55
CA LYS A 94 -0.19 -7.96 -7.35
C LYS A 94 -1.15 -7.22 -6.42
N THR A 95 -2.46 -7.38 -6.58
CA THR A 95 -3.45 -6.72 -5.73
C THR A 95 -3.30 -7.10 -4.25
N PRO A 96 -3.40 -8.38 -3.84
CA PRO A 96 -3.25 -8.74 -2.43
C PRO A 96 -1.86 -8.40 -1.87
N PHE A 97 -0.78 -8.52 -2.66
CA PHE A 97 0.57 -8.11 -2.22
C PHE A 97 0.63 -6.62 -1.86
N ILE A 98 0.11 -5.75 -2.73
CA ILE A 98 0.07 -4.30 -2.48
C ILE A 98 -0.82 -3.97 -1.29
N LEU A 99 -1.98 -4.61 -1.15
CA LEU A 99 -2.87 -4.38 -0.01
C LEU A 99 -2.22 -4.82 1.31
N ALA A 100 -1.52 -5.96 1.34
CA ALA A 100 -0.78 -6.40 2.51
C ALA A 100 0.35 -5.42 2.88
N CYS A 101 1.10 -4.91 1.89
CA CYS A 101 2.07 -3.85 2.09
C CYS A 101 1.42 -2.57 2.65
N ALA A 102 0.28 -2.14 2.11
CA ALA A 102 -0.45 -0.97 2.58
C ALA A 102 -0.94 -1.11 4.04
N VAL A 103 -1.30 -2.32 4.46
CA VAL A 103 -1.64 -2.63 5.85
C VAL A 103 -0.41 -2.48 6.76
N ILE A 104 0.73 -3.04 6.38
CA ILE A 104 2.00 -2.89 7.13
C ILE A 104 2.36 -1.40 7.26
N LEU A 105 2.28 -0.66 6.16
CA LEU A 105 2.59 0.77 6.15
C LEU A 105 1.60 1.58 7.01
N SER A 106 0.31 1.24 6.97
CA SER A 106 -0.73 1.84 7.81
C SER A 106 -0.45 1.60 9.30
N ALA A 107 -0.02 0.39 9.68
CA ALA A 107 0.38 0.08 11.05
C ALA A 107 1.56 0.95 11.50
N GLY A 108 2.57 1.16 10.63
CA GLY A 108 3.66 2.10 10.90
C GLY A 108 3.18 3.54 11.06
N LEU A 109 2.23 3.98 10.24
CA LEU A 109 1.65 5.32 10.32
C LEU A 109 0.88 5.53 11.64
N PHE A 110 0.10 4.55 12.06
CA PHE A 110 -0.60 4.59 13.35
C PHE A 110 0.38 4.55 14.51
N GLY A 111 1.37 3.66 14.48
CA GLY A 111 2.42 3.60 15.50
C GLY A 111 3.19 4.91 15.63
N TYR A 112 3.47 5.60 14.51
CA TYR A 112 4.06 6.94 14.52
C TYR A 112 3.18 7.96 15.27
N GLN A 113 1.87 7.96 15.04
CA GLN A 113 0.94 8.92 15.66
C GLN A 113 0.75 8.65 17.16
N PHE A 114 0.77 7.39 17.59
CA PHE A 114 0.64 7.00 19.00
C PHE A 114 1.96 7.11 19.79
N SER A 115 3.10 7.14 19.11
CA SER A 115 4.40 7.21 19.79
C SER A 115 4.64 8.60 20.39
N LEU A 116 4.98 8.63 21.68
CA LEU A 116 5.31 9.84 22.43
C LEU A 116 6.75 10.31 22.18
N SER A 117 7.67 9.38 21.90
CA SER A 117 9.09 9.69 21.72
C SER A 117 9.43 9.94 20.27
N ARG A 118 10.16 11.04 20.01
CA ARG A 118 10.58 11.43 18.66
C ARG A 118 11.45 10.36 18.01
N TRP A 119 12.33 9.71 18.76
CA TRP A 119 13.26 8.71 18.21
C TRP A 119 12.51 7.43 17.79
N TRP A 120 11.60 6.96 18.63
CA TRP A 120 10.75 5.80 18.33
C TRP A 120 9.84 6.02 17.11
N ARG A 121 9.34 7.24 16.90
CA ARG A 121 8.56 7.58 15.70
C ARG A 121 9.31 7.25 14.40
N TRP A 122 10.59 7.63 14.32
CA TRP A 122 11.42 7.37 13.16
C TRP A 122 11.70 5.89 12.97
N LEU A 123 12.03 5.20 14.06
CA LEU A 123 12.24 3.76 14.01
C LEU A 123 11.01 2.99 13.56
N ILE A 124 9.82 3.36 14.02
CA ILE A 124 8.56 2.71 13.63
C ILE A 124 8.31 2.88 12.12
N LEU A 125 8.46 4.10 11.59
CA LEU A 125 8.29 4.34 10.16
C LEU A 125 9.34 3.59 9.35
N LEU A 126 10.61 3.65 9.76
CA LEU A 126 11.70 2.96 9.06
C LEU A 126 11.46 1.44 9.07
N ALA A 127 11.13 0.87 10.23
CA ALA A 127 10.86 -0.55 10.37
C ALA A 127 9.68 -1.00 9.50
N ALA A 128 8.57 -0.25 9.50
CA ALA A 128 7.40 -0.57 8.67
C ALA A 128 7.70 -0.44 7.17
N ALA A 129 8.45 0.58 6.75
CA ALA A 129 8.90 0.75 5.38
C ALA A 129 9.80 -0.41 4.93
N SER A 130 10.82 -0.73 5.72
CA SER A 130 11.73 -1.85 5.45
C SER A 130 11.01 -3.19 5.40
N LEU A 131 10.09 -3.43 6.34
CA LEU A 131 9.31 -4.66 6.39
C LEU A 131 8.39 -4.79 5.17
N SER A 132 7.71 -3.70 4.78
CA SER A 132 6.87 -3.68 3.58
C SER A 132 7.68 -3.97 2.32
N LEU A 133 8.85 -3.35 2.14
CA LEU A 133 9.69 -3.58 0.97
C LEU A 133 10.31 -4.98 0.97
N PHE A 134 10.70 -5.48 2.13
CA PHE A 134 11.21 -6.85 2.28
C PHE A 134 10.16 -7.88 1.84
N PHE A 135 8.93 -7.78 2.35
CA PHE A 135 7.87 -8.69 1.95
C PHE A 135 7.46 -8.49 0.49
N ALA A 136 7.50 -7.26 -0.04
CA ALA A 136 7.25 -7.03 -1.46
C ALA A 136 8.28 -7.75 -2.34
N TRP A 137 9.56 -7.64 -2.01
CA TRP A 137 10.63 -8.33 -2.73
C TRP A 137 10.51 -9.86 -2.62
N ASN A 138 10.19 -10.35 -1.42
CA ASN A 138 9.97 -11.78 -1.18
C ASN A 138 8.80 -12.32 -2.02
N ALA A 139 7.66 -11.63 -1.99
CA ALA A 139 6.48 -11.94 -2.78
C ALA A 139 6.76 -11.98 -4.29
N ALA A 140 7.48 -10.96 -4.80
CA ALA A 140 7.85 -10.91 -6.21
C ALA A 140 8.78 -12.06 -6.60
N SER A 141 9.80 -12.33 -5.77
CA SER A 141 10.74 -13.42 -6.02
C SER A 141 10.03 -14.78 -6.04
N GLY A 142 9.19 -15.05 -5.04
CA GLY A 142 8.41 -16.30 -4.97
C GLY A 142 7.42 -16.43 -6.13
N PHE A 143 6.79 -15.33 -6.55
CA PHE A 143 5.91 -15.33 -7.73
C PHE A 143 6.67 -15.71 -9.00
N TRP A 144 7.84 -15.11 -9.24
CA TRP A 144 8.63 -15.38 -10.45
C TRP A 144 9.24 -16.79 -10.43
N GLU A 145 9.63 -17.31 -9.26
CA GLU A 145 10.06 -18.70 -9.11
C GLU A 145 8.92 -19.67 -9.43
N MET A 146 7.73 -19.44 -8.86
CA MET A 146 6.53 -20.22 -9.16
C MET A 146 6.17 -20.16 -10.66
N ALA A 147 6.20 -18.98 -11.27
CA ALA A 147 5.93 -18.81 -12.69
C ALA A 147 6.94 -19.59 -13.56
N ALA A 148 8.24 -19.54 -13.22
CA ALA A 148 9.25 -20.33 -13.90
C ALA A 148 9.00 -21.84 -13.77
N ASN A 149 8.63 -22.32 -12.57
CA ASN A 149 8.30 -23.73 -12.33
C ASN A 149 7.06 -24.20 -13.10
N LEU A 150 6.11 -23.30 -13.34
CA LEU A 150 4.93 -23.55 -14.19
C LEU A 150 5.24 -23.50 -15.69
N GLY A 151 6.49 -23.22 -16.08
CA GLY A 151 6.93 -23.20 -17.47
C GLY A 151 6.66 -21.91 -18.22
N TYR A 152 6.37 -20.80 -17.52
CA TYR A 152 6.29 -19.49 -18.14
C TYR A 152 7.69 -19.03 -18.56
N VAL A 153 7.94 -18.97 -19.86
CA VAL A 153 9.23 -18.56 -20.45
C VAL A 153 9.00 -17.38 -21.40
N ASN A 154 9.67 -16.25 -21.14
CA ASN A 154 9.55 -15.01 -21.90
C ASN A 154 8.10 -14.52 -22.07
N CYS A 155 7.25 -14.81 -21.10
CA CYS A 155 5.83 -14.57 -21.18
C CYS A 155 5.29 -14.15 -19.81
N PHE A 156 4.44 -13.12 -19.77
CA PHE A 156 3.85 -12.62 -18.54
C PHE A 156 2.56 -13.37 -18.26
N PRO A 157 2.43 -14.06 -17.11
CA PRO A 157 1.19 -14.73 -16.78
C PRO A 157 -0.02 -13.78 -16.86
N ASP A 158 -1.11 -14.24 -17.50
CA ASP A 158 -2.31 -13.44 -17.80
C ASP A 158 -2.09 -12.20 -18.71
N GLY A 159 -0.90 -12.07 -19.31
CA GLY A 159 -0.54 -11.08 -20.32
C GLY A 159 -0.89 -11.52 -21.74
N PHE A 160 -0.66 -10.64 -22.73
CA PHE A 160 -1.05 -10.83 -24.13
C PHE A 160 -0.56 -12.16 -24.72
N GLY A 161 -1.48 -13.10 -24.95
CA GLY A 161 -1.20 -14.41 -25.58
C GLY A 161 -0.56 -15.44 -24.65
N CYS A 162 -0.40 -15.13 -23.36
CA CYS A 162 0.17 -16.04 -22.36
C CYS A 162 -0.94 -16.85 -21.69
N GLU A 163 -0.62 -18.07 -21.24
CA GLU A 163 -1.61 -18.91 -20.57
C GLU A 163 -2.02 -18.31 -19.22
N ALA A 164 -3.31 -18.34 -18.90
CA ALA A 164 -3.79 -17.78 -17.65
C ALA A 164 -3.32 -18.59 -16.44
N LEU A 165 -3.04 -17.91 -15.30
CA LEU A 165 -2.62 -18.57 -14.05
C LEU A 165 -3.71 -19.43 -13.40
N ALA A 166 -4.97 -19.33 -13.88
CA ALA A 166 -6.21 -19.99 -13.44
C ALA A 166 -6.06 -21.19 -12.47
N GLY A 167 -5.76 -20.92 -11.20
CA GLY A 167 -5.67 -21.91 -10.12
C GLY A 167 -4.46 -22.85 -10.16
N ARG A 168 -3.47 -22.58 -11.01
CA ARG A 168 -2.24 -23.38 -11.15
C ARG A 168 -1.11 -22.96 -10.21
N GLY A 169 -1.17 -21.75 -9.67
CA GLY A 169 -0.17 -21.20 -8.78
C GLY A 169 -0.47 -21.41 -7.30
N ASP A 170 0.57 -21.25 -6.48
CA ASP A 170 0.46 -21.23 -5.03
C ASP A 170 -0.42 -20.07 -4.56
N PRO A 171 -1.06 -20.18 -3.38
CA PRO A 171 -1.80 -19.07 -2.82
C PRO A 171 -0.92 -17.84 -2.56
N TRP A 172 -1.44 -16.63 -2.80
CA TRP A 172 -0.66 -15.40 -2.65
C TRP A 172 -0.01 -15.26 -1.26
N TRP A 173 -0.67 -15.69 -0.18
CA TRP A 173 -0.11 -15.55 1.16
C TRP A 173 1.13 -16.43 1.38
N VAL A 174 1.20 -17.59 0.71
CA VAL A 174 2.37 -18.47 0.73
C VAL A 174 3.56 -17.74 0.12
N LEU A 175 3.37 -17.16 -1.07
CA LEU A 175 4.40 -16.37 -1.76
C LEU A 175 4.81 -15.12 -0.97
N PHE A 176 3.84 -14.46 -0.33
CA PHE A 176 4.10 -13.23 0.42
C PHE A 176 4.95 -13.49 1.66
N PHE A 177 4.63 -14.53 2.44
CA PHE A 177 5.30 -14.80 3.71
C PHE A 177 6.47 -15.81 3.62
N GLY A 178 6.57 -16.59 2.54
CA GLY A 178 7.67 -17.53 2.30
C GLY A 178 7.60 -18.80 3.15
N PHE A 179 6.41 -19.39 3.30
CA PHE A 179 6.20 -20.66 4.02
C PHE A 179 5.98 -21.83 3.07
#